data_AF-A0A212JI70-F1
#
_entry.id   AF-A0A212JI70-F1
#
_cell.length_a   1.000
_cell.length_b   1.000
_cell.length_c   1.000
_cell.angle_alpha   90.00
_cell.angle_beta   90.00
_cell.angle_gamma   90.00
#
_symmetry.space_group_name_H-M   'P 1'
#
loop_
_entity.id
_entity.type
_entity.pdbx_description
1 polymer ?
#
loop_
_entity_poly.entity_id
_entity_poly.type
_entity_poly.pdbx_seq_one_letter_code
_entity_poly.pdbx_strand_id
1 'polypeptide(L)'
;MGLGEMLKTQLGLLWKFLGFFQPPVLRFLHALVVCLIMVQVLTQLFGLGAVHMILGLVLCVLGFGLVACGLGMRGPRHYFPYLWGDMAQLASDVAAIRSGKLIIAPRPKGLACVVQGLGMGALSMTLLTGLWWFRSWQMGDASHTAASLHSVFVWLLMAYAVGHGGMALGHFFFWKQAAAKKPRAS
;
A
#
# COMPACT_ATOMS: atom_id res chain seq x y z
N MET A 1 -20.51 18.63 17.97
CA MET A 1 -20.50 17.53 16.97
C MET A 1 -20.04 16.27 17.68
N GLY A 2 -20.81 15.18 17.62
CA GLY A 2 -20.42 13.92 18.29
C GLY A 2 -19.21 13.25 17.63
N LEU A 3 -18.46 12.46 18.41
CA LEU A 3 -17.26 11.74 17.94
C LEU A 3 -17.53 10.90 16.68
N GLY A 4 -18.68 10.22 16.62
CA GLY A 4 -19.07 9.40 15.47
C GLY A 4 -19.27 10.22 14.19
N GLU A 5 -19.89 11.40 14.28
CA GLU A 5 -20.11 12.29 13.13
C GLU A 5 -18.81 12.91 12.62
N MET A 6 -17.87 13.20 13.54
CA MET A 6 -16.54 13.65 13.18
C MET A 6 -15.78 12.59 12.38
N LEU A 7 -15.82 11.33 12.85
CA LEU A 7 -15.15 10.22 12.18
C LEU A 7 -15.72 9.96 10.79
N LYS A 8 -17.05 9.88 10.65
CA LYS A 8 -17.71 9.73 9.34
C LYS A 8 -17.30 10.83 8.36
N THR A 9 -17.25 12.07 8.83
CA THR A 9 -16.84 13.22 8.01
C THR A 9 -15.39 13.11 7.55
N GLN A 10 -14.46 12.77 8.44
CA GLN A 10 -13.05 12.60 8.06
C GLN A 10 -12.86 11.42 7.10
N LEU A 11 -13.54 10.29 7.32
CA LEU A 11 -13.50 9.13 6.43
C LEU A 11 -14.05 9.46 5.04
N GLY A 12 -15.15 10.21 4.97
CA GLY A 12 -15.71 10.67 3.69
C GLY A 12 -14.75 11.58 2.91
N LEU A 13 -14.07 12.50 3.60
CA LEU A 13 -13.04 13.35 3.00
C LEU A 13 -11.84 12.55 2.50
N LEU A 14 -11.36 11.59 3.29
CA LEU A 14 -10.27 10.71 2.90
C LEU A 14 -10.66 9.87 1.67
N TRP A 15 -11.86 9.32 1.66
CA TRP A 15 -12.38 8.55 0.52
C TRP A 15 -12.42 9.40 -0.76
N LYS A 16 -12.90 10.64 -0.65
CA LYS A 16 -12.90 11.60 -1.77
C LYS A 16 -11.47 11.89 -2.26
N PHE A 17 -10.54 12.14 -1.34
CA PHE A 17 -9.14 12.40 -1.65
C PHE A 17 -8.48 11.22 -2.38
N LEU A 18 -8.68 9.99 -1.90
CA LEU A 18 -8.18 8.78 -2.56
C LEU A 18 -8.76 8.60 -3.96
N GLY A 19 -9.98 9.08 -4.19
CA GLY A 19 -10.65 9.04 -5.50
C GLY A 19 -9.93 9.82 -6.60
N PHE A 20 -9.07 10.79 -6.26
CA PHE A 20 -8.24 11.48 -7.24
C PHE A 20 -7.11 10.60 -7.79
N PHE A 21 -6.69 9.59 -7.02
CA PHE A 21 -5.52 8.76 -7.32
C PHE A 21 -5.85 7.32 -7.63
N GLN A 22 -7.06 6.82 -7.36
CA GLN A 22 -7.42 5.43 -7.62
C GLN A 22 -8.85 5.33 -8.15
N PRO A 23 -9.09 4.55 -9.23
CA PRO A 23 -10.44 4.26 -9.69
C PRO A 23 -11.22 3.46 -8.62
N PRO A 24 -12.57 3.51 -8.62
CA PRO A 24 -13.38 3.00 -7.52
C PRO A 24 -13.08 1.54 -7.13
N VAL A 25 -12.94 0.66 -8.12
CA VAL A 25 -12.65 -0.77 -7.91
C VAL A 25 -11.28 -0.97 -7.26
N LEU A 26 -10.24 -0.33 -7.81
CA LEU A 26 -8.88 -0.44 -7.28
C LEU A 26 -8.79 0.14 -5.87
N ARG A 27 -9.52 1.23 -5.58
CA ARG A 27 -9.57 1.86 -4.26
C ARG A 27 -10.22 0.94 -3.23
N PHE A 28 -11.35 0.32 -3.57
CA PHE A 28 -12.02 -0.62 -2.68
C PHE A 28 -11.14 -1.84 -2.40
N LEU A 29 -10.56 -2.44 -3.44
CA LEU A 29 -9.66 -3.58 -3.31
C LEU A 29 -8.42 -3.23 -2.48
N HIS A 30 -7.84 -2.05 -2.70
CA HIS A 30 -6.71 -1.56 -1.92
C HIS A 30 -7.07 -1.42 -0.43
N ALA A 31 -8.20 -0.77 -0.11
CA ALA A 31 -8.65 -0.61 1.28
C ALA A 31 -8.89 -1.98 1.96
N LEU A 32 -9.51 -2.92 1.24
CA LEU A 32 -9.73 -4.27 1.74
C LEU A 32 -8.41 -5.00 2.04
N VAL A 33 -7.44 -4.94 1.11
CA VAL A 33 -6.11 -5.53 1.29
C VAL A 33 -5.39 -4.90 2.48
N VAL A 34 -5.43 -3.58 2.64
CA VAL A 34 -4.83 -2.89 3.80
C VAL A 34 -5.45 -3.39 5.11
N CYS A 35 -6.78 -3.48 5.19
CA CYS A 35 -7.47 -4.02 6.37
C CYS A 35 -7.07 -5.47 6.65
N LEU A 36 -7.00 -6.32 5.62
CA LEU A 36 -6.57 -7.70 5.77
C LEU A 36 -5.13 -7.83 6.25
N ILE A 37 -4.20 -6.98 5.76
CA ILE A 37 -2.82 -6.94 6.26
C ILE A 37 -2.80 -6.59 7.75
N MET A 38 -3.61 -5.62 8.20
CA MET A 38 -3.69 -5.30 9.63
C MET A 38 -4.21 -6.50 10.45
N VAL A 39 -5.23 -7.20 9.95
CA VAL A 39 -5.74 -8.43 10.58
C VAL A 39 -4.67 -9.52 10.61
N GLN A 40 -3.87 -9.68 9.55
CA GLN A 40 -2.76 -10.65 9.53
C GLN A 40 -1.75 -10.39 10.64
N VAL A 41 -1.37 -9.14 10.86
CA VAL A 41 -0.48 -8.75 11.96
C VAL A 41 -1.10 -9.11 13.31
N LEU A 42 -2.38 -8.77 13.51
CA LEU A 42 -3.08 -9.09 14.77
C LEU A 42 -3.17 -10.60 15.01
N THR A 43 -3.55 -11.38 14.00
CA THR A 43 -3.63 -12.85 14.12
C THR A 43 -2.28 -13.45 14.52
N GLN A 44 -1.17 -12.94 13.98
CA GLN A 44 0.17 -13.38 14.37
C GLN A 44 0.50 -12.99 15.82
N LEU A 45 0.19 -11.76 16.24
CA LEU A 45 0.46 -11.28 17.61
C LEU A 45 -0.34 -12.04 18.67
N PHE A 46 -1.57 -12.45 18.36
CA PHE A 46 -2.42 -13.22 19.26
C PHE A 46 -2.23 -14.74 19.15
N GLY A 47 -1.28 -15.22 18.33
CA GLY A 47 -1.01 -16.65 18.17
C GLY A 47 -2.12 -17.43 17.45
N LEU A 48 -2.95 -16.75 16.65
CA LEU A 48 -4.10 -17.33 15.94
C LEU A 48 -3.66 -17.96 14.60
N GLY A 49 -2.75 -18.94 14.65
CA GLY A 49 -2.10 -19.50 13.46
C GLY A 49 -3.05 -20.05 12.38
N ALA A 50 -4.11 -20.76 12.77
CA ALA A 50 -5.11 -21.27 11.81
C ALA A 50 -5.86 -20.13 11.09
N VAL A 51 -6.23 -19.08 11.84
CA VAL A 51 -6.91 -17.90 11.29
C VAL A 51 -5.96 -17.11 10.38
N HIS A 52 -4.69 -16.96 10.79
CA HIS A 52 -3.64 -16.34 9.99
C HIS A 52 -3.49 -17.05 8.64
N MET A 53 -3.40 -18.38 8.64
CA MET A 53 -3.31 -19.18 7.41
C MET A 53 -4.53 -19.00 6.50
N ILE A 54 -5.75 -19.17 7.04
CA ILE A 54 -6.99 -19.08 6.23
C ILE A 54 -7.15 -17.70 5.63
N LEU A 55 -7.04 -16.65 6.46
CA LEU A 55 -7.12 -15.27 5.97
C LEU A 55 -5.93 -14.91 5.08
N GLY A 56 -4.79 -15.58 5.24
CA GLY A 56 -3.58 -15.39 4.45
C GLY A 56 -3.79 -15.88 3.03
N LEU A 57 -4.47 -17.01 2.85
CA LEU A 57 -4.88 -17.52 1.54
C LEU A 57 -5.89 -16.59 0.85
N VAL A 58 -6.85 -16.06 1.60
CA VAL A 58 -7.78 -15.03 1.08
C VAL A 58 -7.00 -13.77 0.65
N LEU A 59 -6.05 -13.33 1.47
CA LEU A 59 -5.18 -12.21 1.15
C LEU A 59 -4.28 -12.50 -0.06
N CYS A 60 -3.87 -13.74 -0.31
CA CYS A 60 -3.14 -14.10 -1.52
C CYS A 60 -3.96 -13.80 -2.77
N VAL A 61 -5.22 -14.26 -2.82
CA VAL A 61 -6.11 -14.01 -3.96
C VAL A 61 -6.33 -12.51 -4.18
N LEU A 62 -6.70 -11.79 -3.12
CA LEU A 62 -7.00 -10.36 -3.21
C LEU A 62 -5.75 -9.50 -3.45
N GLY A 63 -4.63 -9.86 -2.84
CA GLY A 63 -3.36 -9.15 -2.94
C GLY A 63 -2.73 -9.30 -4.32
N PHE A 64 -2.67 -10.51 -4.89
CA PHE A 64 -2.27 -10.68 -6.29
C PHE A 64 -3.26 -10.03 -7.25
N GLY A 65 -4.57 -10.10 -6.96
CA GLY A 65 -5.59 -9.37 -7.70
C GLY A 65 -5.35 -7.85 -7.69
N LEU A 66 -4.96 -7.27 -6.56
CA LEU A 66 -4.63 -5.85 -6.43
C LEU A 66 -3.41 -5.49 -7.28
N VAL A 67 -2.35 -6.29 -7.21
CA VAL A 67 -1.12 -6.09 -8.00
C VAL A 67 -1.44 -6.21 -9.49
N ALA A 68 -2.13 -7.26 -9.91
CA ALA A 68 -2.50 -7.49 -11.31
C ALA A 68 -3.38 -6.36 -11.86
N CYS A 69 -4.42 -5.95 -11.13
CA CYS A 69 -5.27 -4.82 -11.51
C CYS A 69 -4.46 -3.51 -11.58
N GLY A 70 -3.63 -3.23 -10.57
CA GLY A 70 -2.80 -2.02 -10.55
C GLY A 70 -1.87 -1.93 -11.76
N LEU A 71 -1.15 -3.01 -12.04
CA LEU A 71 -0.26 -3.11 -13.20
C LEU A 71 -1.02 -3.09 -14.52
N GLY A 72 -2.18 -3.75 -14.63
CA GLY A 72 -3.00 -3.76 -15.83
C GLY A 72 -3.57 -2.38 -16.19
N MET A 73 -3.96 -1.58 -15.18
CA MET A 73 -4.56 -0.26 -15.41
C MET A 73 -3.55 0.83 -15.78
N ARG A 74 -2.29 0.73 -15.35
CA ARG A 74 -1.28 1.79 -15.56
C ARG A 74 0.00 1.36 -16.26
N GLY A 75 0.20 0.06 -16.42
CA GLY A 75 1.42 -0.55 -16.93
C GLY A 75 2.54 -0.65 -15.87
N PRO A 76 3.43 -1.67 -15.97
CA PRO A 76 4.52 -1.86 -15.02
C PRO A 76 5.54 -0.71 -15.04
N ARG A 77 5.78 -0.09 -16.21
CA ARG A 77 6.67 1.06 -16.36
C ARG A 77 6.23 2.28 -15.54
N HIS A 78 4.94 2.38 -15.18
CA HIS A 78 4.45 3.45 -14.32
C HIS A 78 5.02 3.34 -12.89
N TYR A 79 5.17 2.11 -12.39
CA TYR A 79 5.57 1.81 -11.01
C TYR A 79 7.05 1.45 -10.89
N PHE A 80 7.63 0.88 -11.93
CA PHE A 80 9.01 0.41 -11.97
C PHE A 80 9.81 1.09 -13.09
N PRO A 81 9.82 2.43 -13.19
CA PRO A 81 10.44 3.14 -14.30
C PRO A 81 11.96 2.85 -14.42
N TYR A 82 12.62 2.51 -13.31
CA TYR A 82 14.03 2.13 -13.26
C TYR A 82 14.36 0.85 -14.05
N LEU A 83 13.40 -0.07 -14.23
CA LEU A 83 13.58 -1.25 -15.07
C LEU A 83 13.62 -0.92 -16.57
N TRP A 84 13.18 0.28 -16.96
CA TRP A 84 13.20 0.80 -18.33
C TRP A 84 14.17 1.97 -18.51
N GLY A 85 14.99 2.28 -17.51
CA GLY A 85 15.89 3.45 -17.54
C GLY A 85 15.18 4.81 -17.52
N ASP A 86 13.89 4.86 -17.20
CA ASP A 86 13.05 6.07 -17.26
C ASP A 86 13.12 6.90 -15.97
N MET A 87 14.33 7.34 -15.62
CA MET A 87 14.63 7.89 -14.29
C MET A 87 14.40 9.40 -14.16
N ALA A 88 14.07 10.09 -15.25
CA ALA A 88 14.02 11.56 -15.29
C ALA A 88 13.07 12.14 -14.23
N GLN A 89 11.84 11.61 -14.13
CA GLN A 89 10.87 12.10 -13.15
C GLN A 89 11.27 11.76 -11.71
N LEU A 90 11.76 10.55 -11.47
CA LEU A 90 12.22 10.13 -10.14
C LEU A 90 13.41 10.99 -9.68
N ALA A 91 14.39 11.24 -10.55
CA ALA A 91 15.55 12.07 -10.25
C ALA A 91 15.13 13.52 -9.94
N SER A 92 14.20 14.08 -10.71
CA SER A 92 13.65 15.41 -10.44
C SER A 92 12.94 15.49 -9.09
N ASP A 93 12.17 14.46 -8.73
CA ASP A 93 11.47 14.43 -7.44
C ASP A 93 12.47 14.29 -6.28
N VAL A 94 13.49 13.44 -6.40
CA VAL A 94 14.56 13.31 -5.38
C VAL A 94 15.32 14.62 -5.20
N ALA A 95 15.64 15.32 -6.30
CA ALA A 95 16.30 16.62 -6.24
C ALA A 95 15.43 17.67 -5.51
N ALA A 96 14.12 17.67 -5.75
CA ALA A 96 13.19 18.55 -5.06
C ALA A 96 13.09 18.26 -3.56
N ILE A 97 13.11 16.99 -3.13
CA ILE A 97 13.17 16.64 -1.70
C ILE A 97 14.47 17.15 -1.08
N ARG A 98 15.61 16.92 -1.75
CA ARG A 98 16.92 17.40 -1.29
C ARG A 98 16.99 18.92 -1.18
N SER A 99 16.24 19.65 -2.02
CA SER A 99 16.13 21.10 -1.94
C SER A 99 15.11 21.59 -0.88
N GLY A 100 14.63 20.71 0.00
CA GLY A 100 13.71 21.06 1.09
C GLY A 100 12.23 21.10 0.72
N LYS A 101 11.82 20.71 -0.50
CA LYS A 101 10.40 20.58 -0.84
C LYS A 101 9.86 19.28 -0.26
N LEU A 102 9.24 19.38 0.92
CA LEU A 102 8.65 18.23 1.62
C LEU A 102 7.45 17.60 0.89
N ILE A 103 6.74 18.36 0.05
CA ILE A 103 5.52 17.89 -0.61
C ILE A 103 5.71 17.98 -2.12
N ILE A 104 5.76 16.81 -2.75
CA ILE A 104 5.83 16.69 -4.20
C ILE A 104 4.52 16.13 -4.69
N ALA A 105 3.88 16.84 -5.61
CA ALA A 105 2.64 16.35 -6.22
C ALA A 105 2.88 14.97 -6.86
N PRO A 106 2.02 13.96 -6.60
CA PRO A 106 2.17 12.65 -7.22
C PRO A 106 2.14 12.77 -8.74
N ARG A 107 3.25 12.42 -9.39
CA ARG A 107 3.40 12.42 -10.86
C ARG A 107 3.68 11.02 -11.38
N PRO A 108 3.20 10.65 -12.58
CA PRO A 108 3.51 9.36 -13.18
C PRO A 108 5.02 9.12 -13.23
N LYS A 109 5.48 7.91 -12.88
CA LYS A 109 6.91 7.53 -12.82
C LYS A 109 7.74 8.32 -11.77
N GLY A 110 7.10 9.17 -10.99
CA GLY A 110 7.71 9.91 -9.89
C GLY A 110 7.82 9.09 -8.62
N LEU A 111 8.28 9.73 -7.55
CA LEU A 111 8.59 9.06 -6.30
C LEU A 111 7.38 8.30 -5.72
N ALA A 112 6.20 8.90 -5.74
CA ALA A 112 4.98 8.27 -5.22
C ALA A 112 4.64 6.96 -5.95
N CYS A 113 4.81 6.92 -7.28
CA CYS A 113 4.58 5.72 -8.08
C CYS A 113 5.63 4.64 -7.81
N VAL A 114 6.89 5.03 -7.62
CA VAL A 114 7.98 4.11 -7.28
C VAL A 114 7.76 3.50 -5.89
N VAL A 115 7.39 4.31 -4.90
CA VAL A 115 7.06 3.80 -3.56
C VAL A 115 5.89 2.84 -3.64
N GLN A 116 4.81 3.18 -4.37
CA GLN A 116 3.70 2.25 -4.60
C GLN A 116 4.17 0.95 -5.27
N GLY A 117 5.11 1.02 -6.22
CA GLY A 117 5.77 -0.13 -6.83
C GLY A 117 6.50 -1.02 -5.83
N LEU A 118 7.29 -0.42 -4.94
CA LEU A 118 7.97 -1.14 -3.85
C LEU A 118 6.96 -1.84 -2.92
N GLY A 119 5.82 -1.19 -2.65
CA GLY A 119 4.72 -1.79 -1.91
C GLY A 119 4.13 -3.03 -2.58
N MET A 120 3.90 -2.97 -3.90
CA MET A 120 3.44 -4.12 -4.67
C MET A 120 4.47 -5.26 -4.65
N GLY A 121 5.77 -4.93 -4.74
CA GLY A 121 6.85 -5.91 -4.62
C GLY A 121 6.89 -6.57 -3.24
N ALA A 122 6.88 -5.78 -2.17
CA ALA A 122 6.88 -6.28 -0.79
C ALA A 122 5.66 -7.16 -0.51
N LEU A 123 4.46 -6.72 -0.92
CA LEU A 123 3.24 -7.53 -0.82
C LEU A 123 3.41 -8.85 -1.57
N SER A 124 3.82 -8.82 -2.83
CA SER A 124 3.97 -10.03 -3.65
C SER A 124 4.94 -11.03 -3.02
N MET A 125 6.09 -10.57 -2.52
CA MET A 125 7.09 -11.43 -1.88
C MET A 125 6.58 -12.02 -0.56
N THR A 126 5.85 -11.25 0.25
CA THR A 126 5.17 -11.75 1.45
C THR A 126 4.17 -12.86 1.11
N LEU A 127 3.35 -12.67 0.07
CA LEU A 127 2.37 -13.68 -0.36
C LEU A 127 3.05 -14.95 -0.90
N LEU A 128 4.06 -14.80 -1.76
CA LEU A 128 4.79 -15.93 -2.33
C LEU A 128 5.49 -16.78 -1.26
N THR A 129 6.15 -16.13 -0.31
CA THR A 129 6.82 -16.84 0.81
C THR A 129 5.83 -17.45 1.79
N GLY A 130 4.68 -16.81 2.02
CA GLY A 130 3.60 -17.39 2.82
C GLY A 130 2.98 -18.63 2.16
N LEU A 131 2.74 -18.59 0.85
CA LEU A 131 2.27 -19.75 0.08
C LEU A 131 3.31 -20.87 0.05
N TRP A 132 4.59 -20.55 -0.11
CA TRP A 132 5.67 -21.53 -0.03
C TRP A 132 5.68 -22.19 1.36
N TRP A 133 5.60 -21.40 2.43
CA TRP A 133 5.58 -21.93 3.78
C TRP A 133 4.36 -22.82 4.02
N PHE A 134 3.16 -22.36 3.64
CA PHE A 134 1.93 -23.15 3.72
C PHE A 134 2.05 -24.47 2.94
N ARG A 135 2.56 -24.41 1.71
CA ARG A 135 2.74 -25.61 0.87
C ARG A 135 3.72 -26.60 1.49
N SER A 136 4.81 -26.11 2.09
CA SER A 136 5.80 -26.96 2.77
C SER A 136 5.19 -27.65 3.99
N TRP A 137 4.41 -26.92 4.80
CA TRP A 137 3.65 -27.50 5.91
C TRP A 137 2.67 -28.59 5.45
N GLN A 138 1.97 -28.40 4.33
CA GLN A 138 1.11 -29.44 3.75
C GLN A 138 1.87 -30.69 3.29
N MET A 139 3.18 -30.59 3.01
CA MET A 139 4.03 -31.74 2.66
C MET A 139 4.60 -32.45 3.89
N GLY A 140 4.28 -31.99 5.10
CA GLY A 140 4.75 -32.56 6.36
C GLY A 140 6.06 -31.94 6.87
N ASP A 141 6.64 -30.97 6.16
CA ASP A 141 7.87 -30.28 6.58
C ASP A 141 7.74 -28.77 6.40
N ALA A 142 7.43 -28.07 7.49
CA ALA A 142 7.26 -26.63 7.48
C ALA A 142 8.63 -25.93 7.34
N SER A 143 8.93 -25.45 6.13
CA SER A 143 10.24 -24.90 5.79
C SER A 143 10.59 -23.69 6.67
N HIS A 144 11.66 -23.83 7.47
CA HIS A 144 12.25 -22.74 8.24
C HIS A 144 12.71 -21.58 7.36
N THR A 145 13.27 -21.87 6.18
CA THR A 145 13.69 -20.84 5.22
C THR A 145 12.50 -20.03 4.72
N ALA A 146 11.39 -20.69 4.36
CA ALA A 146 10.18 -20.00 3.93
C ALA A 146 9.61 -19.12 5.07
N ALA A 147 9.61 -19.62 6.30
CA ALA A 147 9.20 -18.86 7.49
C ALA A 147 10.07 -17.60 7.73
N SER A 148 11.39 -17.75 7.66
CA SER A 148 12.33 -16.64 7.85
C SER A 148 12.16 -15.58 6.75
N LEU A 149 12.08 -15.99 5.48
CA LEU A 149 11.85 -15.07 4.37
C LEU A 149 10.50 -14.38 4.48
N HIS A 150 9.44 -15.12 4.84
CA HIS A 150 8.12 -14.54 5.06
C HIS A 150 8.17 -13.45 6.13
N SER A 151 8.84 -13.70 7.26
CA SER A 151 9.02 -12.69 8.31
C SER A 151 9.76 -11.44 7.81
N VAL A 152 10.85 -11.61 7.05
CA VAL A 152 11.60 -10.48 6.46
C VAL A 152 10.70 -9.62 5.56
N PHE A 153 9.93 -10.24 4.67
CA PHE A 153 9.05 -9.49 3.77
C PHE A 153 7.85 -8.87 4.48
N VAL A 154 7.34 -9.49 5.55
CA VAL A 154 6.34 -8.87 6.43
C VAL A 154 6.90 -7.59 7.05
N TRP A 155 8.11 -7.61 7.59
CA TRP A 155 8.73 -6.40 8.15
C TRP A 155 8.97 -5.32 7.11
N LEU A 156 9.40 -5.67 5.89
CA LEU A 156 9.50 -4.73 4.78
C LEU A 156 8.14 -4.15 4.38
N LEU A 157 7.10 -4.98 4.34
CA LEU A 157 5.73 -4.57 4.06
C LEU A 157 5.19 -3.62 5.15
N MET A 158 5.55 -3.84 6.42
CA MET A 158 5.18 -2.95 7.53
C MET A 158 5.91 -1.61 7.46
N ALA A 159 7.22 -1.62 7.20
CA ALA A 159 7.98 -0.39 6.97
C ALA A 159 7.40 0.40 5.78
N TYR A 160 7.04 -0.29 4.70
CA TYR A 160 6.33 0.30 3.56
C TYR A 160 4.97 0.89 3.98
N ALA A 161 4.16 0.14 4.73
CA ALA A 161 2.82 0.59 5.13
C ALA A 161 2.89 1.89 5.96
N VAL A 162 3.86 2.00 6.86
CA VAL A 162 4.12 3.22 7.64
C VAL A 162 4.58 4.36 6.73
N GLY A 163 5.55 4.12 5.85
CA GLY A 163 6.07 5.16 4.94
C GLY A 163 5.03 5.65 3.94
N HIS A 164 4.39 4.73 3.22
CA HIS A 164 3.35 5.03 2.23
C HIS A 164 2.11 5.65 2.88
N GLY A 165 1.63 5.06 3.98
CA GLY A 165 0.50 5.59 4.75
C GLY A 165 0.78 6.99 5.30
N GLY A 166 1.98 7.21 5.85
CA GLY A 166 2.43 8.52 6.32
C GLY A 166 2.45 9.57 5.20
N MET A 167 3.00 9.24 4.03
CA MET A 167 2.97 10.14 2.87
C MET A 167 1.53 10.45 2.43
N ALA A 168 0.67 9.45 2.33
CA ALA A 168 -0.73 9.62 1.92
C ALA A 168 -1.50 10.52 2.89
N LEU A 169 -1.32 10.32 4.20
CA LEU A 169 -1.93 11.14 5.25
C LEU A 169 -1.37 12.58 5.26
N GLY A 170 -0.07 12.74 5.02
CA GLY A 170 0.55 14.05 4.84
C GLY A 170 -0.10 14.81 3.69
N HIS A 171 -0.17 14.21 2.50
CA HIS A 171 -0.84 14.83 1.34
C HIS A 171 -2.32 15.14 1.61
N PHE A 172 -3.04 14.26 2.31
CA PHE A 172 -4.44 14.49 2.71
C PHE A 172 -4.58 15.71 3.63
N PHE A 173 -3.70 15.84 4.62
CA PHE A 173 -3.72 16.97 5.56
C PHE A 173 -3.53 18.31 4.85
N PHE A 174 -2.55 18.41 3.95
CA PHE A 174 -2.31 19.63 3.18
C PHE A 174 -3.41 19.91 2.16
N TRP A 175 -3.96 18.88 1.51
CA TRP A 175 -5.12 19.03 0.64
C TRP A 175 -6.32 19.58 1.40
N LYS A 176 -6.60 19.06 2.61
CA LYS A 176 -7.68 19.55 3.47
C LYS A 176 -7.50 21.03 3.82
N GLN A 177 -6.27 21.44 4.18
CA GLN A 177 -5.97 22.85 4.46
C GLN A 177 -6.17 23.74 3.23
N ALA A 178 -5.70 23.31 2.05
CA ALA A 178 -5.88 24.07 0.82
C ALA A 178 -7.35 24.18 0.41
N ALA A 179 -8.12 23.11 0.56
CA ALA A 179 -9.56 23.10 0.29
C ALA A 179 -10.34 24.02 1.25
N ALA A 180 -9.91 24.13 2.51
CA ALA A 180 -10.50 25.05 3.49
C ALA A 180 -10.21 26.53 3.19
N LYS A 181 -9.12 26.84 2.45
CA LYS A 181 -8.73 28.20 2.09
C LYS A 181 -9.40 28.75 0.83
N LYS A 182 -10.06 27.92 0.01
CA LYS A 182 -10.86 28.42 -1.13
C LYS A 182 -12.20 28.98 -0.59
N PRO A 183 -12.49 30.29 -0.76
CA PRO A 183 -13.83 30.80 -0.47
C PRO A 183 -14.82 30.05 -1.36
N ARG A 184 -15.97 29.64 -0.80
CA ARG A 184 -17.12 29.28 -1.64
C ARG A 184 -17.45 30.55 -2.42
N ALA A 185 -17.25 30.54 -3.75
CA ALA A 185 -17.85 31.55 -4.59
C ALA A 185 -19.37 31.45 -4.33
N SER A 186 -19.91 32.51 -3.74
CA SER A 186 -21.33 32.73 -3.51
C SER A 186 -22.07 32.87 -4.83
#